data_AF-A0AAX1UCK3-F1
#
_entry.id   AF-A0AAX1UCK3-F1
#
_cell.length_a   1.000
_cell.length_b   1.000
_cell.length_c   1.000
_cell.angle_alpha   90.00
_cell.angle_beta   90.00
_cell.angle_gamma   90.00
#
_symmetry.space_group_name_H-M   'P 1'
#
loop_
_entity.id
_entity.type
_entity.pdbx_description
1 polymer ?
#
loop_
_entity_poly.entity_id
_entity_poly.type
_entity_poly.pdbx_seq_one_letter_code
_entity_poly.pdbx_strand_id
1 'polypeptide(L)'
;MDKKLLPVCVLKLLEDYSDEAHPLTKNDIIQLLNKYYDLEIARKAVGSVLQNLSDLGYDICNQKSYYLNERQFTKSELSFLINSILAANILTKNQAKDILKKYYQKKVHI
;
A
#
# COMPACT_ATOMS: atom_id res chain seq x y z
N MET A 1 14.08 -7.01 -15.35
CA MET A 1 14.04 -7.10 -13.87
C MET A 1 14.10 -8.55 -13.41
N ASP A 2 14.62 -8.84 -12.21
CA ASP A 2 14.58 -10.20 -11.63
C ASP A 2 13.13 -10.53 -11.19
N LYS A 3 12.62 -11.70 -11.58
CA LYS A 3 11.30 -12.22 -11.18
C LYS A 3 11.17 -12.36 -9.65
N LYS A 4 12.28 -12.41 -8.91
CA LYS A 4 12.28 -12.38 -7.43
C LYS A 4 11.66 -11.11 -6.86
N LEU A 5 11.65 -10.00 -7.60
CA LEU A 5 11.07 -8.73 -7.15
C LEU A 5 9.56 -8.62 -7.41
N LEU A 6 8.97 -9.61 -8.09
CA LEU A 6 7.55 -9.59 -8.47
C LEU A 6 6.60 -9.32 -7.29
N PRO A 7 6.77 -9.91 -6.08
CA PRO A 7 5.90 -9.61 -4.95
C PRO A 7 5.91 -8.13 -4.56
N VAL A 8 7.11 -7.52 -4.53
CA VAL A 8 7.27 -6.10 -4.18
C VAL A 8 6.68 -5.20 -5.26
N CYS A 9 6.85 -5.55 -6.54
CA CYS A 9 6.25 -4.79 -7.64
C CYS A 9 4.72 -4.85 -7.62
N VAL A 10 4.13 -6.02 -7.37
CA VAL A 10 2.67 -6.17 -7.26
C VAL A 10 2.14 -5.37 -6.08
N LEU A 11 2.82 -5.45 -4.93
CA LEU A 11 2.42 -4.69 -3.74
C LEU A 11 2.40 -3.18 -4.02
N LYS A 12 3.48 -2.63 -4.60
CA LYS A 12 3.54 -1.20 -4.97
C LYS A 12 2.44 -0.79 -5.94
N LEU A 13 2.10 -1.65 -6.89
CA LEU A 13 1.00 -1.36 -7.82
C LEU A 13 -0.35 -1.27 -7.10
N LEU A 14 -0.61 -2.14 -6.13
CA LEU A 14 -1.82 -2.07 -5.31
C LEU A 14 -1.82 -0.81 -4.43
N GLU A 15 -0.66 -0.40 -3.91
CA GLU A 15 -0.54 0.82 -3.10
C GLU A 15 -0.80 2.09 -3.94
N ASP A 16 -0.19 2.18 -5.13
CA ASP A 16 -0.17 3.40 -5.93
C ASP A 16 -1.37 3.54 -6.88
N TYR A 17 -1.95 2.41 -7.33
CA TYR A 17 -2.92 2.39 -8.43
C TYR A 17 -4.23 1.65 -8.13
N SER A 18 -4.51 1.23 -6.88
CA SER A 18 -5.80 0.60 -6.56
C SER A 18 -6.39 0.94 -5.20
N ASP A 19 -7.69 1.24 -5.18
CA ASP A 19 -8.52 1.41 -3.97
C ASP A 19 -9.87 0.71 -4.14
N GLU A 20 -10.71 0.84 -3.11
CA GLU A 20 -12.08 0.36 -3.11
C GLU A 20 -12.89 0.88 -4.33
N ALA A 21 -12.65 2.13 -4.76
CA ALA A 21 -13.34 2.69 -5.92
C ALA A 21 -12.71 2.25 -7.25
N HIS A 22 -11.40 1.98 -7.27
CA HIS A 22 -10.63 1.59 -8.46
C HIS A 22 -9.86 0.28 -8.23
N PRO A 23 -10.56 -0.87 -8.09
CA PRO A 23 -9.89 -2.12 -7.82
C PRO A 23 -9.28 -2.70 -9.12
N LEU A 24 -8.12 -3.33 -9.04
CA LEU A 24 -7.41 -3.85 -10.21
C LEU A 24 -7.76 -5.31 -10.50
N THR A 25 -8.01 -5.66 -11.75
CA THR A 25 -8.07 -7.06 -12.15
C THR A 25 -6.66 -7.64 -12.31
N LYS A 26 -6.54 -8.98 -12.39
CA LYS A 26 -5.24 -9.62 -12.70
C LYS A 26 -4.66 -9.12 -14.03
N ASN A 27 -5.51 -8.81 -15.00
CA ASN A 27 -5.04 -8.33 -16.30
C ASN A 27 -4.50 -6.90 -16.19
N ASP A 28 -5.15 -6.04 -15.39
CA ASP A 28 -4.66 -4.68 -15.14
C ASP A 28 -3.30 -4.73 -14.44
N ILE A 29 -3.15 -5.60 -13.44
CA ILE A 29 -1.86 -5.80 -12.76
C ILE A 29 -0.78 -6.24 -13.75
N ILE A 30 -1.07 -7.18 -14.66
CA ILE A 30 -0.10 -7.62 -15.69
C ILE A 30 0.28 -6.46 -16.62
N GLN A 31 -0.70 -5.67 -17.07
CA GLN A 31 -0.46 -4.53 -17.94
C GLN A 31 0.38 -3.46 -17.24
N LEU A 32 0.08 -3.14 -15.98
CA LEU A 32 0.83 -2.18 -15.17
C LEU A 32 2.26 -2.69 -14.86
N LEU A 33 2.43 -4.00 -14.62
CA LEU A 33 3.74 -4.62 -14.44
C LEU A 33 4.60 -4.51 -15.70
N ASN A 34 4.02 -4.78 -16.87
CA ASN A 34 4.72 -4.60 -18.14
C ASN A 34 5.05 -3.12 -18.36
N LYS A 35 4.08 -2.21 -18.18
CA LYS A 35 4.23 -0.78 -18.43
C LYS A 35 5.29 -0.10 -17.55
N TYR A 36 5.32 -0.37 -16.26
CA TYR A 36 6.18 0.36 -15.31
C TYR A 36 7.46 -0.38 -14.93
N TYR A 37 7.50 -1.71 -15.11
CA TYR A 37 8.61 -2.54 -14.66
C TYR A 37 9.21 -3.42 -15.76
N ASP A 38 8.68 -3.35 -16.99
CA ASP A 38 9.09 -4.18 -18.14
C ASP A 38 9.06 -5.68 -17.78
N LEU A 39 8.01 -6.08 -17.06
CA LEU A 39 7.81 -7.44 -16.56
C LEU A 39 6.64 -8.12 -17.27
N GLU A 40 6.96 -9.08 -18.14
CA GLU A 40 5.98 -10.00 -18.72
C GLU A 40 5.76 -11.22 -17.82
N ILE A 41 4.59 -11.26 -17.18
CA ILE A 41 4.27 -12.26 -16.15
C ILE A 41 2.98 -12.99 -16.51
N ALA A 42 3.01 -14.32 -16.37
CA ALA A 42 1.83 -15.14 -16.56
C ALA A 42 0.76 -14.86 -15.50
N ARG A 43 -0.51 -14.86 -15.89
CA ARG A 43 -1.67 -14.61 -15.01
C ARG A 43 -1.71 -15.52 -13.77
N LYS A 44 -1.23 -16.75 -13.88
CA LYS A 44 -1.10 -17.69 -12.75
C LYS A 44 -0.09 -17.22 -11.70
N ALA A 45 1.03 -16.64 -12.13
CA ALA A 45 2.06 -16.13 -11.22
C ALA A 45 1.55 -14.92 -10.42
N VAL A 46 0.81 -13.99 -11.05
CA VAL A 46 0.15 -12.89 -10.34
C VAL A 46 -0.83 -13.40 -9.28
N GLY A 47 -1.62 -14.42 -9.61
CA GLY A 47 -2.53 -15.06 -8.64
C GLY A 47 -1.79 -15.65 -7.43
N SER A 48 -0.67 -16.34 -7.66
CA SER A 48 0.15 -16.88 -6.56
C SER A 48 0.76 -15.77 -5.70
N VAL A 49 1.20 -14.67 -6.31
CA VAL A 49 1.78 -13.55 -5.58
C VAL A 49 0.74 -12.85 -4.70
N LEU A 50 -0.46 -12.61 -5.22
CA LEU A 50 -1.55 -12.02 -4.45
C LEU A 50 -1.93 -12.89 -3.24
N GLN A 51 -1.93 -14.22 -3.42
CA GLN A 51 -2.16 -15.14 -2.31
C GLN A 51 -1.03 -15.07 -1.29
N ASN A 52 0.23 -15.12 -1.73
CA ASN A 52 1.39 -15.04 -0.82
C ASN A 52 1.40 -13.73 -0.03
N LEU A 53 1.02 -12.60 -0.65
CA LEU A 53 0.90 -11.31 0.04
C LEU A 53 -0.23 -11.35 1.08
N SER A 54 -1.36 -11.98 0.75
CA SER A 54 -2.45 -12.17 1.73
C SER A 54 -2.01 -13.04 2.91
N ASP A 55 -1.27 -14.12 2.63
CA ASP A 55 -0.73 -15.03 3.65
C ASP A 55 0.34 -14.35 4.54
N LEU A 56 1.05 -13.35 4.00
CA LEU A 56 1.97 -12.50 4.74
C LEU A 56 1.26 -11.45 5.63
N GLY A 57 -0.06 -11.32 5.53
CA GLY A 57 -0.88 -10.41 6.35
C GLY A 57 -1.22 -9.08 5.69
N TYR A 58 -1.02 -8.92 4.38
CA TYR A 58 -1.58 -7.77 3.67
C TYR A 58 -3.09 -7.95 3.49
N ASP A 59 -3.89 -6.98 3.94
CA ASP A 59 -5.34 -7.01 3.78
C ASP A 59 -5.75 -6.67 2.34
N ILE A 60 -5.68 -7.68 1.47
CA ILE A 60 -6.02 -7.60 0.05
C ILE A 60 -7.45 -8.10 -0.14
N CYS A 61 -8.33 -7.23 -0.62
CA CYS A 61 -9.68 -7.64 -1.01
C CYS A 61 -9.63 -8.51 -2.29
N ASN A 62 -10.37 -9.62 -2.30
CA ASN A 62 -10.38 -10.60 -3.39
C ASN A 62 -11.81 -10.94 -3.84
N GLN A 63 -12.52 -9.94 -4.37
CA GLN A 63 -13.87 -10.10 -4.93
C GLN A 63 -13.87 -9.87 -6.45
N LYS A 64 -13.11 -10.69 -7.19
CA LYS A 64 -12.82 -10.61 -8.66
C LYS A 64 -11.81 -9.54 -9.07
N SER A 65 -11.64 -8.51 -8.26
CA SER A 65 -10.62 -7.45 -8.39
C SER A 65 -9.89 -7.27 -7.06
N TYR A 66 -8.72 -6.62 -7.11
CA TYR A 66 -7.72 -6.58 -6.04
C TYR A 66 -7.37 -5.13 -5.66
N TYR A 67 -7.42 -4.85 -4.37
CA TYR A 67 -6.93 -3.62 -3.75
C TYR A 67 -6.58 -3.87 -2.29
N LEU A 68 -5.80 -2.96 -1.69
CA LEU A 68 -5.49 -2.99 -0.26
C LEU A 68 -6.59 -2.27 0.51
N ASN A 69 -7.25 -2.96 1.44
CA ASN A 69 -8.26 -2.37 2.33
C ASN A 69 -7.61 -1.39 3.33
N GLU A 70 -6.48 -1.79 3.92
CA GLU A 70 -5.72 -0.95 4.83
C GLU A 70 -4.62 -0.21 4.05
N ARG A 71 -4.89 1.06 3.70
CA ARG A 71 -3.83 1.95 3.22
C ARG A 71 -3.13 2.64 4.39
N GLN A 72 -1.83 2.78 4.27
CA GLN A 72 -1.05 3.63 5.17
C GLN A 72 -1.42 5.10 4.94
N PHE A 73 -1.57 5.87 6.03
CA PHE A 73 -1.73 7.31 5.91
C PHE A 73 -0.56 7.91 5.12
N THR A 74 -0.89 8.74 4.13
CA THR A 74 0.11 9.57 3.48
C THR A 74 0.67 10.58 4.47
N LYS A 75 1.85 11.12 4.18
CA LYS A 75 2.47 12.19 4.99
C LYS A 75 1.55 13.41 5.13
N SER A 76 0.81 13.73 4.08
CA SER A 76 -0.12 14.86 4.06
C SER A 76 -1.35 14.59 4.93
N GLU A 77 -1.96 13.41 4.83
CA GLU A 77 -3.11 13.02 5.67
C GLU A 77 -2.74 12.95 7.14
N LEU A 78 -1.57 12.38 7.47
CA LEU A 78 -1.10 12.31 8.86
C LEU A 78 -0.83 13.71 9.42
N SER A 79 -0.24 14.61 8.62
CA SER A 79 -0.02 16.01 9.00
C SER A 79 -1.35 16.75 9.18
N PHE A 80 -2.32 16.49 8.32
CA PHE A 80 -3.67 17.07 8.41
C PHE A 80 -4.39 16.62 9.67
N LEU A 81 -4.39 15.32 9.99
CA LEU A 81 -4.97 14.77 11.21
C LEU A 81 -4.35 15.41 12.44
N ILE A 82 -3.02 15.57 12.44
CA ILE A 82 -2.30 16.17 13.57
C ILE A 82 -2.63 17.64 13.73
N ASN A 83 -2.63 18.40 12.64
CA ASN A 83 -3.02 19.81 12.69
C ASN A 83 -4.47 19.97 13.17
N SER A 84 -5.37 19.08 12.73
CA SER A 84 -6.77 19.05 13.19
C SER A 84 -6.88 18.76 14.70
N ILE A 85 -6.14 17.77 15.21
CA ILE A 85 -6.14 17.42 16.64
C ILE A 85 -5.50 18.52 17.50
N LEU A 86 -4.43 19.16 17.01
CA LEU A 86 -3.81 20.31 17.67
C LEU A 86 -4.76 21.52 17.72
N ALA A 87 -5.52 21.77 16.65
CA ALA A 87 -6.52 22.83 16.61
C ALA A 87 -7.70 22.57 17.57
N ALA A 88 -8.04 21.30 17.79
CA ALA A 88 -9.05 20.89 18.78
C ALA A 88 -8.56 21.03 20.25
N ASN A 89 -7.31 21.44 20.49
CA ASN A 89 -6.67 21.57 21.81
C ASN A 89 -6.71 20.29 22.67
N ILE A 90 -6.84 19.12 22.05
CA ILE A 90 -6.84 17.81 22.75
C ILE A 90 -5.42 17.42 23.16
N LEU A 91 -4.41 17.81 22.36
CA LEU A 91 -2.99 17.51 22.59
C LEU A 91 -2.13 18.78 22.47
N THR A 92 -0.98 18.76 23.12
CA THR A 92 0.06 19.79 22.92
C THR A 92 0.85 19.54 21.63
N LYS A 93 1.48 20.59 21.09
CA LYS A 93 2.37 20.49 19.90
C LYS A 93 3.47 19.45 20.06
N ASN A 94 3.98 19.24 21.28
CA ASN A 94 5.04 18.28 21.57
C ASN A 94 4.51 16.84 21.51
N GLN A 95 3.36 16.56 22.14
CA GLN A 95 2.71 15.24 22.09
C GLN A 95 2.39 14.83 20.66
N ALA A 96 1.88 15.74 19.83
CA ALA A 96 1.63 15.49 18.41
C ALA A 96 2.91 15.17 17.62
N LYS A 97 4.01 15.90 17.86
CA LYS A 97 5.31 15.64 17.22
C LYS A 97 5.88 14.29 17.63
N ASP A 98 5.71 13.87 18.89
CA ASP A 98 6.18 12.57 19.36
C ASP A 98 5.42 11.42 18.69
N ILE A 99 4.11 11.58 18.45
CA ILE A 99 3.32 10.61 17.68
C ILE A 99 3.84 10.51 16.24
N LEU A 100 4.09 11.64 15.56
CA LEU A 100 4.73 11.65 14.22
C LEU A 100 6.05 10.91 14.21
N LYS A 101 6.93 11.21 15.18
CA LYS A 101 8.26 10.60 15.26
C LYS A 101 8.16 9.08 15.42
N LYS A 102 7.26 8.60 16.29
CA LYS A 102 6.98 7.17 16.47
C LYS A 102 6.45 6.52 15.19
N TYR A 103 5.54 7.18 14.48
CA TYR A 103 4.99 6.68 13.21
C TYR A 103 6.09 6.53 12.14
N TYR A 104 6.92 7.55 11.93
CA TYR A 104 8.01 7.49 10.95
C TYR A 104 9.11 6.48 11.32
N GLN A 105 9.44 6.34 12.60
CA GLN A 105 10.45 5.36 13.05
C GLN A 105 10.00 3.92 12.80
N LYS A 106 8.71 3.62 12.98
CA LYS A 106 8.16 2.29 12.69
C LYS A 106 8.29 1.91 11.20
N LYS A 107 8.40 2.90 10.30
CA LYS A 107 8.54 2.71 8.85
C LYS A 107 9.95 2.32 8.39
N VAL A 108 10.98 2.44 9.24
CA VAL A 108 12.39 2.15 8.88
C VAL A 108 12.81 0.72 9.23
N HIS A 109 11.94 -0.07 9.87
CA HIS A 109 12.26 -1.43 10.34
C HIS A 109 11.43 -2.52 9.66
N ILE A 110 10.89 -2.24 8.47
CA ILE A 110 10.21 -3.21 7.61
C ILE A 110 10.91 -3.23 6.26
#